data_AF-A0A838F742-F1
#
_entry.id   AF-A0A838F742-F1
#
_cell.length_a   1.000
_cell.length_b   1.000
_cell.length_c   1.000
_cell.angle_alpha   90.00
_cell.angle_beta   90.00
_cell.angle_gamma   90.00
#
_symmetry.space_group_name_H-M   'P 1'
#
loop_
_entity.id
_entity.type
_entity.pdbx_description
1 polymer ?
#
loop_
_entity_poly.entity_id
_entity_poly.type
_entity_poly.pdbx_seq_one_letter_code
_entity_poly.pdbx_strand_id
1 'polypeptide(L)' 'MIQRAFNFKKWIDENRHLLKPPVSNKQVYLGNDDFIVMVVGGPNSRKDYHYNETEEFYYQLEGDVV' A
#
# COMPACT_ATOMS: atom_id res chain seq x y z
N MET A 1 14.76 -13.22 6.52
CA MET A 1 15.56 -13.01 5.29
C MET A 1 15.05 -11.76 4.61
N ILE A 2 15.92 -10.80 4.30
CA ILE A 2 15.50 -9.58 3.60
C ILE A 2 15.21 -9.93 2.13
N GLN A 3 14.00 -9.61 1.67
CA GLN A 3 13.59 -9.80 0.27
C GLN A 3 14.55 -9.03 -0.65
N ARG A 4 15.07 -9.68 -1.70
CA ARG A 4 15.90 -8.99 -2.69
C ARG A 4 15.08 -7.94 -3.43
N ALA A 5 15.75 -6.89 -3.89
CA ALA A 5 15.14 -5.87 -4.73
C ALA A 5 14.41 -6.49 -5.93
N PHE A 6 13.26 -5.93 -6.29
CA PHE A 6 12.41 -6.41 -7.37
C PHE A 6 11.80 -5.21 -8.13
N ASN A 7 11.22 -5.48 -9.30
CA ASN A 7 10.56 -4.44 -10.07
C ASN A 7 9.23 -4.07 -9.42
N PHE A 8 9.15 -2.84 -8.89
CA PHE A 8 7.98 -2.43 -8.13
C PHE A 8 6.72 -2.30 -8.99
N LYS A 9 6.81 -1.72 -10.20
CA LYS A 9 5.65 -1.62 -11.11
C LYS A 9 5.06 -2.98 -11.45
N LYS A 10 5.90 -3.95 -11.80
CA LYS A 10 5.48 -5.33 -12.08
C LYS A 10 4.74 -5.94 -10.89
N TRP A 11 5.25 -5.75 -9.67
CA TRP A 11 4.56 -6.23 -8.47
C TRP A 11 3.18 -5.58 -8.29
N ILE A 12 3.05 -4.27 -8.54
CA ILE A 12 1.75 -3.59 -8.47
C ILE A 12 0.80 -4.16 -9.53
N ASP A 13 1.27 -4.40 -10.76
CA ASP A 13 0.49 -5.00 -11.84
C ASP A 13 -0.01 -6.41 -11.48
N GLU A 14 0.87 -7.26 -10.95
CA GLU A 14 0.53 -8.61 -10.48
C GLU A 14 -0.49 -8.59 -9.34
N ASN A 15 -0.46 -7.54 -8.49
CA ASN A 15 -1.33 -7.41 -7.33
C ASN A 15 -2.55 -6.49 -7.57
N ARG A 16 -2.75 -5.94 -8.77
CA ARG A 16 -3.86 -4.99 -9.06
C ARG A 16 -5.23 -5.51 -8.68
N HIS A 17 -5.43 -6.82 -8.77
CA HIS A 17 -6.69 -7.46 -8.41
C HIS A 17 -7.04 -7.31 -6.91
N LEU A 18 -6.07 -7.07 -6.04
CA LEU A 18 -6.23 -6.79 -4.60
C LEU A 18 -6.26 -5.29 -4.29
N LEU A 19 -5.80 -4.44 -5.20
CA LEU A 19 -5.74 -2.99 -5.05
C LEU A 19 -7.04 -2.30 -5.50
N LYS A 20 -8.16 -3.00 -5.33
CA LYS A 20 -9.53 -2.55 -5.61
C LYS A 20 -10.47 -3.15 -4.56
N PRO A 21 -11.71 -2.65 -4.44
CA PRO A 21 -12.69 -3.22 -3.52
C PRO A 21 -12.89 -4.73 -3.71
N PRO A 22 -13.06 -5.51 -2.62
CA PRO A 22 -13.23 -5.05 -1.24
C PRO A 22 -11.92 -4.88 -0.43
N VAL A 23 -10.75 -5.15 -1.01
CA VAL A 23 -9.47 -5.20 -0.27
C VAL A 23 -8.74 -3.87 -0.31
N SER A 24 -8.57 -3.30 -1.51
CA SER A 24 -8.01 -1.97 -1.79
C SER A 24 -6.59 -1.67 -1.26
N ASN A 25 -5.91 -2.59 -0.60
CA ASN A 25 -4.52 -2.39 -0.17
C ASN A 25 -3.76 -3.71 -0.07
N LYS A 26 -2.43 -3.65 -0.14
CA LYS A 26 -1.56 -4.80 0.12
C LYS A 26 -0.22 -4.38 0.69
N GLN A 27 0.18 -5.05 1.77
CA GLN A 27 1.52 -4.92 2.36
C GLN A 27 2.56 -5.64 1.49
N VAL A 28 3.69 -4.97 1.25
CA VAL A 28 4.73 -5.41 0.31
C VAL A 28 5.69 -6.40 0.95
N TYR A 29 6.14 -6.12 2.16
CA TYR A 29 7.05 -6.94 2.94
C TYR A 29 6.32 -7.43 4.18
N LEU A 30 6.35 -8.74 4.48
CA LEU A 30 5.62 -9.35 5.60
C LEU A 30 6.53 -9.84 6.74
N GLY A 31 7.84 -9.92 6.50
CA GLY A 31 8.83 -10.42 7.45
C GLY A 31 9.73 -9.33 7.99
N ASN A 32 9.23 -8.09 8.03
CA ASN A 32 9.90 -6.89 8.50
C ASN A 32 9.25 -6.44 9.81
N ASP A 33 10.10 -6.10 10.77
CA ASP A 33 9.65 -5.73 12.12
C ASP A 33 9.47 -4.20 12.27
N ASP A 34 10.18 -3.40 11.47
CA ASP A 34 10.31 -1.95 11.74
C ASP A 34 9.40 -1.06 10.89
N PHE A 35 9.23 -1.38 9.61
CA PHE A 35 8.48 -0.54 8.66
C PHE A 35 7.27 -1.29 8.14
N ILE A 36 6.15 -0.61 7.92
CA ILE A 36 5.03 -1.18 7.18
C ILE A 36 4.99 -0.47 5.82
N VAL A 37 5.29 -1.21 4.75
CA VAL A 37 5.25 -0.67 3.37
C VAL A 37 4.01 -1.23 2.69
N MET A 38 3.10 -0.35 2.28
CA MET A 38 1.84 -0.72 1.63
C MET A 38 1.68 -0.03 0.29
N VAL A 39 0.96 -0.71 -0.62
CA VAL A 39 0.35 -0.07 -1.77
C VAL A 39 -1.15 -0.04 -1.54
N VAL A 40 -1.73 1.14 -1.69
CA VAL A 40 -3.17 1.39 -1.50
C VAL A 40 -3.75 1.81 -2.84
N GLY A 41 -4.86 1.19 -3.24
CA GLY A 41 -5.62 1.51 -4.44
C GLY A 41 -7.04 1.97 -4.10
N GLY A 42 -7.84 2.16 -5.14
CA GLY A 42 -9.21 2.65 -5.04
C GLY A 42 -10.18 1.97 -6.01
N PRO A 43 -11.45 2.42 -6.06
CA PRO A 43 -12.01 3.49 -5.25
C PRO A 43 -12.22 3.05 -3.79
N ASN A 44 -11.97 3.94 -2.84
CA ASN A 44 -12.29 3.72 -1.43
C ASN A 44 -12.60 5.07 -0.75
N SER A 45 -13.69 5.13 0.00
CA SER A 45 -14.08 6.33 0.76
C SER A 45 -14.53 5.90 2.15
N ARG A 46 -14.17 6.68 3.16
CA ARG A 46 -14.34 6.36 4.57
C ARG A 46 -14.77 7.59 5.36
N LYS A 47 -15.43 7.37 6.51
CA LYS A 47 -15.90 8.44 7.40
C LYS A 47 -15.06 8.57 8.68
N ASP A 48 -14.20 7.60 8.94
CA ASP A 48 -13.28 7.58 10.07
C ASP A 48 -12.03 8.43 9.82
N TYR A 49 -11.46 8.92 10.92
CA TYR A 49 -10.11 9.48 10.96
C TYR A 49 -9.17 8.46 11.60
N HIS A 50 -8.00 8.29 11.01
CA HIS A 50 -6.93 7.50 11.59
C HIS A 50 -6.07 8.39 12.50
N TYR A 51 -5.88 7.98 13.75
CA TYR A 51 -4.91 8.56 14.65
C TYR A 51 -3.77 7.56 14.82
N ASN A 52 -2.56 7.98 14.47
CA ASN A 52 -1.34 7.17 14.60
C ASN A 52 -0.33 7.95 15.46
N GLU A 53 0.36 7.25 16.36
CA GLU A 53 1.36 7.85 17.25
C GLU A 53 2.69 8.10 16.55
N THR A 54 2.86 7.55 15.35
CA THR A 54 4.07 7.66 14.52
C THR A 54 3.77 8.29 13.17
N GLU A 55 4.83 8.72 12.49
CA GLU A 55 4.76 9.34 11.17
C GLU A 55 4.32 8.34 10.10
N GLU A 56 3.57 8.84 9.11
CA GLU A 56 3.21 8.09 7.91
C GLU A 56 3.71 8.85 6.67
N PHE A 57 4.45 8.14 5.82
CA PHE A 57 4.95 8.69 4.55
C PHE A 57 4.06 8.27 3.39
N TYR A 58 3.72 9.22 2.53
CA TYR A 58 2.85 9.01 1.37
C TYR A 58 3.55 9.44 0.07
N TYR A 59 3.45 8.58 -0.95
CA TYR A 59 3.90 8.89 -2.30
C TYR A 59 2.90 8.38 -3.33
N GLN A 60 2.22 9.32 -4.01
CA GLN A 60 1.21 9.01 -5.02
C GLN A 60 1.90 8.55 -6.31
N LEU A 61 1.78 7.26 -6.63
CA LEU A 61 2.40 6.68 -7.83
C LEU A 61 1.55 6.88 -9.09
N GLU A 62 0.23 6.75 -8.96
CA GLU A 62 -0.73 6.79 -10.08
C GLU A 62 -2.07 7.37 -9.63
N GLY A 63 -2.70 8.17 -10.50
CA GLY A 63 -3.99 8.80 -10.21
C GLY A 63 -3.93 9.83 -9.08
N ASP A 64 -5.11 10.20 -8.59
CA ASP A 64 -5.28 11.22 -7.55
C ASP A 64 -6.06 10.67 -6.35
N VAL A 65 -5.77 11.20 -5.17
CA VAL A 65 -6.59 11.04 -3.96
C VAL A 65 -7.42 12.30 -3.79
N VAL A 66 -8.74 12.15 -3.71
CA VAL A 66 -9.72 13.25 -3.68
C VAL A 66 -10.68 13.05 -2.52
#